data_AF-A0A453Q745-F1
#
_entry.id   AF-A0A453Q745-F1
#
_cell.length_a   1.000
_cell.length_b   1.000
_cell.length_c   1.000
_cell.angle_alpha   90.00
_cell.angle_beta   90.00
_cell.angle_gamma   90.00
#
_symmetry.space_group_name_H-M   'P 1'
#
loop_
_entity.id
_entity.type
_entity.pdbx_description
1 polymer ?
#
loop_
_entity_poly.entity_id
_entity_poly.type
_entity_poly.pdbx_seq_one_letter_code
_entity_poly.pdbx_strand_id
1 'polypeptide(L)'
;CLLTACFAAGKRLWVSARDRGTYSVDTAARAADGWRKEGDWQLPFQCRGLLAPDLAPGLCFGLCPRTTRLCACDVRRSPPPVRYAWDDTRPCWPTSFSQENIATVARLPDSSLAYLGDGEFCIAWTIAISEDNSTIRQRALWLMSVKIGKNSPSAPLRLLHHKACIYE
;
A
#
# COMPACT_ATOMS: atom_id res chain seq x y z
N CYS A 1 -1.43 -5.36 20.34
CA CYS A 1 -2.35 -5.47 19.18
C CYS A 1 -1.84 -4.50 18.12
N LEU A 2 -1.33 -4.98 16.99
CA LEU A 2 -0.76 -4.11 15.94
C LEU A 2 -1.79 -3.93 14.82
N LEU A 3 -2.10 -2.70 14.46
CA LEU A 3 -2.89 -2.38 13.28
C LEU A 3 -2.06 -2.72 12.04
N THR A 4 -2.62 -3.54 11.15
CA THR A 4 -1.92 -4.02 9.95
C THR A 4 -2.40 -3.31 8.70
N ALA A 5 -3.68 -2.97 8.65
CA ALA A 5 -4.31 -2.37 7.48
C ALA A 5 -5.57 -1.61 7.87
N CYS A 6 -5.91 -0.57 7.10
CA CYS A 6 -7.22 0.06 7.16
C CYS A 6 -7.65 0.61 5.80
N PHE A 7 -8.95 0.78 5.58
CA PHE A 7 -9.48 1.58 4.47
C PHE A 7 -10.81 2.19 4.88
N ALA A 8 -11.20 3.28 4.23
CA ALA A 8 -12.48 3.95 4.48
C ALA A 8 -13.38 3.88 3.23
N ALA A 9 -14.67 3.68 3.45
CA ALA A 9 -15.71 3.79 2.42
C ALA A 9 -16.87 4.62 2.97
N GLY A 10 -17.00 5.85 2.49
CA GLY A 10 -17.96 6.82 3.04
C GLY A 10 -17.66 7.11 4.51
N LYS A 11 -18.63 6.84 5.39
CA LYS A 11 -18.55 7.08 6.84
C LYS A 11 -18.12 5.85 7.64
N ARG A 12 -17.72 4.77 6.97
CA ARG A 12 -17.28 3.53 7.64
C ARG A 12 -15.80 3.32 7.41
N LEU A 13 -15.09 2.96 8.49
CA LEU A 13 -13.68 2.60 8.49
C LEU A 13 -13.57 1.10 8.76
N TRP A 14 -12.74 0.41 7.99
CA TRP A 14 -12.36 -0.98 8.23
C TRP A 14 -10.93 -1.02 8.71
N VAL A 15 -10.64 -1.89 9.69
CA VAL A 15 -9.34 -2.02 10.34
C VAL A 15 -9.02 -3.48 10.56
N SER A 16 -7.86 -3.93 10.09
CA SER A 16 -7.32 -5.25 10.41
C SER A 16 -6.30 -5.16 11.54
N ALA A 17 -6.47 -6.02 12.53
CA ALA A 17 -5.54 -6.20 13.63
C ALA A 17 -4.84 -7.54 13.51
N ARG A 18 -3.51 -7.52 13.68
CA ARG A 18 -2.67 -8.73 13.58
C ARG A 18 -3.21 -9.80 14.52
N ASP A 19 -3.48 -10.99 13.96
CA ASP A 19 -3.97 -12.19 14.66
C ASP A 19 -5.34 -12.04 15.33
N ARG A 20 -6.09 -10.97 15.04
CA ARG A 20 -7.42 -10.71 15.60
C ARG A 20 -8.54 -10.63 14.57
N GLY A 21 -8.17 -10.41 13.30
CA GLY A 21 -9.11 -10.31 12.18
C GLY A 21 -9.40 -8.86 11.79
N THR A 22 -10.53 -8.64 11.13
CA THR A 22 -10.96 -7.34 10.62
C THR A 22 -12.21 -6.86 11.33
N TYR A 23 -12.24 -5.57 11.63
CA TYR A 23 -13.33 -4.86 12.29
C TYR A 23 -13.76 -3.69 11.40
N SER A 24 -15.00 -3.25 11.54
CA SER A 24 -15.47 -2.00 10.95
C SER A 24 -16.09 -1.10 12.01
N VAL A 25 -16.03 0.20 11.78
CA VAL A 25 -16.67 1.19 12.64
C VAL A 25 -17.37 2.24 11.79
N ASP A 26 -18.64 2.51 12.11
CA ASP A 26 -19.35 3.66 11.54
C ASP A 26 -18.97 4.92 12.31
N THR A 27 -18.23 5.82 11.68
CA THR A 27 -17.72 7.03 12.33
C THR A 27 -18.79 8.11 12.52
N ALA A 28 -20.00 7.93 11.98
CA ALA A 28 -21.14 8.81 12.25
C ALA A 28 -22.03 8.32 13.39
N ALA A 29 -21.87 7.06 13.82
CA ALA A 29 -22.54 6.58 15.02
C ALA A 29 -21.92 7.25 16.26
N ARG A 30 -22.75 7.92 17.06
CA ARG A 30 -22.31 8.63 18.28
C ARG A 30 -22.11 7.72 19.51
N ALA A 31 -22.51 6.45 19.42
CA ALA A 31 -22.47 5.49 20.52
C ALA A 31 -21.32 4.49 20.38
N ALA A 32 -20.88 3.91 21.51
CA ALA A 32 -19.82 2.91 21.59
C ALA A 32 -20.11 1.61 20.80
N ASP A 33 -21.37 1.36 20.42
CA ASP A 33 -21.83 0.23 19.60
C ASP A 33 -21.48 0.36 18.11
N GLY A 34 -20.68 1.35 17.72
CA GLY A 34 -20.29 1.57 16.32
C GLY A 34 -19.37 0.50 15.74
N TRP A 35 -18.71 -0.31 16.57
CA TRP A 35 -17.76 -1.34 16.15
C TRP A 35 -18.43 -2.68 15.82
N ARG A 36 -18.01 -3.31 14.72
CA ARG A 36 -18.43 -4.63 14.28
C ARG A 36 -17.23 -5.49 13.91
N LYS A 37 -17.21 -6.77 14.28
CA LYS A 37 -16.24 -7.72 13.72
C LYS A 37 -16.71 -8.21 12.35
N GLU A 38 -15.88 -8.03 11.33
CA GLU A 38 -16.15 -8.42 9.94
C GLU A 38 -15.74 -9.86 9.65
N GLY A 39 -14.74 -10.37 10.36
CA GLY A 39 -14.32 -11.77 10.31
C GLY A 39 -12.92 -11.99 10.88
N ASP A 40 -12.51 -13.25 10.97
CA ASP A 40 -11.17 -13.67 11.45
C ASP A 40 -10.08 -13.53 10.38
N TRP A 41 -10.40 -12.93 9.23
CA TRP A 41 -9.48 -12.63 8.15
C TRP A 41 -8.89 -11.21 8.28
N GLN A 42 -7.73 -10.98 7.67
CA GLN A 42 -7.08 -9.67 7.57
C GLN A 42 -7.16 -9.17 6.13
N LEU A 43 -7.17 -7.84 5.94
CA LEU A 43 -7.14 -7.23 4.62
C LEU A 43 -5.87 -7.63 3.86
N PRO A 44 -5.93 -7.80 2.53
CA PRO A 44 -4.81 -8.33 1.76
C PRO A 44 -3.73 -7.29 1.41
N PHE A 45 -3.70 -6.16 2.11
CA PHE A 45 -2.75 -5.06 1.96
C PHE A 45 -2.29 -4.57 3.33
N GLN A 46 -1.23 -3.76 3.38
CA GLN A 46 -0.72 -3.14 4.60
C GLN A 46 -0.99 -1.64 4.65
N CYS A 47 -0.91 -1.06 5.85
CA CYS A 47 -1.08 0.35 6.14
C CYS A 47 -2.46 0.86 5.69
N ARG A 48 -2.53 1.61 4.59
CA ARG A 48 -3.78 2.23 4.13
C ARG A 48 -4.15 1.74 2.73
N GLY A 49 -5.36 1.24 2.61
CA GLY A 49 -6.04 1.00 1.34
C GLY A 49 -6.84 2.21 0.88
N LEU A 50 -6.94 2.41 -0.43
CA LEU A 50 -7.64 3.50 -1.08
C LEU A 50 -8.72 2.96 -2.01
N LEU A 51 -9.91 3.56 -1.97
CA LEU A 51 -10.94 3.31 -2.98
C LEU A 51 -10.71 4.25 -4.16
N ALA A 52 -10.80 3.70 -5.37
CA ALA A 52 -10.82 4.46 -6.61
C ALA A 52 -12.09 4.12 -7.39
N PRO A 53 -13.25 4.68 -6.98
CA PRO A 53 -14.54 4.31 -7.55
C PRO A 53 -14.68 4.68 -9.03
N ASP A 54 -13.92 5.66 -9.50
CA ASP A 54 -13.83 6.10 -10.90
C ASP A 54 -13.01 5.14 -11.79
N LEU A 55 -12.16 4.29 -11.19
CA LEU A 55 -11.53 3.16 -11.87
C LEU A 55 -12.47 1.95 -11.91
N ALA A 56 -12.91 1.51 -10.73
CA ALA A 56 -13.72 0.32 -10.60
C ALA A 56 -14.48 0.32 -9.26
N PRO A 57 -15.82 0.29 -9.26
CA PRO A 57 -16.61 0.21 -8.05
C PRO A 57 -16.24 -1.00 -7.18
N GLY A 58 -15.95 -0.75 -5.90
CA GLY A 58 -15.67 -1.79 -4.91
C GLY A 58 -14.25 -2.35 -4.93
N LEU A 59 -13.34 -1.83 -5.76
CA LEU A 59 -11.92 -2.14 -5.65
C LEU A 59 -11.24 -1.23 -4.63
N CYS A 60 -10.50 -1.84 -3.72
CA CYS A 60 -9.60 -1.17 -2.80
C CYS A 60 -8.16 -1.49 -3.18
N PHE A 61 -7.35 -0.44 -3.34
CA PHE A 61 -5.96 -0.49 -3.76
C PHE A 61 -5.06 -0.32 -2.56
N GLY A 62 -4.03 -1.15 -2.44
CA GLY A 62 -3.08 -1.10 -1.33
C GLY A 62 -1.79 -1.82 -1.69
N LEU A 63 -0.83 -1.80 -0.77
CA LEU A 63 0.45 -2.49 -0.94
C LEU A 63 0.39 -3.87 -0.28
N CYS A 64 0.69 -4.93 -1.02
CA CYS A 64 0.68 -6.29 -0.47
C CYS A 64 1.78 -6.43 0.61
N PRO A 65 1.49 -6.97 1.81
CA PRO A 65 2.46 -6.98 2.91
C PRO A 65 3.70 -7.85 2.62
N ARG A 66 3.52 -8.96 1.88
CA ARG A 66 4.59 -9.92 1.60
C ARG A 66 5.43 -9.52 0.39
N THR A 67 4.79 -9.08 -0.68
CA THR A 67 5.46 -8.83 -1.97
C THR A 67 5.74 -7.35 -2.21
N THR A 68 5.21 -6.46 -1.37
CA THR A 68 5.37 -4.99 -1.45
C THR A 68 5.10 -4.40 -2.82
N ARG A 69 4.13 -5.01 -3.52
CA ARG A 69 3.62 -4.56 -4.81
C ARG A 69 2.22 -4.01 -4.62
N LEU A 70 1.84 -3.05 -5.47
CA LEU A 70 0.47 -2.58 -5.59
C LEU A 70 -0.45 -3.77 -5.91
N CYS A 71 -1.58 -3.82 -5.22
CA CYS A 71 -2.63 -4.78 -5.45
C CYS A 71 -4.01 -4.12 -5.31
N ALA A 72 -5.00 -4.71 -5.95
CA ALA A 72 -6.39 -4.33 -5.82
C ALA A 72 -7.22 -5.53 -5.35
N CYS A 73 -8.04 -5.34 -4.31
CA CYS A 73 -8.96 -6.36 -3.81
C CYS A 73 -10.41 -5.91 -3.88
N ASP A 74 -11.33 -6.86 -4.04
CA ASP A 74 -12.77 -6.60 -4.12
C ASP A 74 -13.37 -6.60 -2.71
N VAL A 75 -13.54 -5.40 -2.12
CA VAL A 75 -14.01 -5.23 -0.73
C VAL A 75 -15.52 -5.41 -0.58
N ARG A 76 -16.24 -5.68 -1.67
CA ARG A 76 -17.66 -6.08 -1.62
C ARG A 76 -17.83 -7.55 -1.26
N ARG A 77 -16.74 -8.33 -1.27
CA ARG A 77 -16.71 -9.74 -0.89
C ARG A 77 -16.02 -9.89 0.47
N SER A 78 -16.41 -10.92 1.22
CA SER A 78 -15.84 -11.24 2.52
C SER A 78 -15.42 -12.73 2.54
N PRO A 79 -14.14 -13.05 2.79
CA PRO A 79 -12.99 -12.13 2.83
C PRO A 79 -12.75 -11.45 1.47
N PRO A 80 -12.14 -10.25 1.42
CA PRO A 80 -11.84 -9.56 0.16
C PRO A 80 -10.78 -10.30 -0.65
N PRO A 81 -11.09 -10.87 -1.84
CA PRO A 81 -10.09 -11.50 -2.68
C PRO A 81 -9.25 -10.45 -3.40
N VAL A 82 -7.94 -10.69 -3.51
CA VAL A 82 -7.07 -9.94 -4.43
C VAL A 82 -7.48 -10.27 -5.86
N ARG A 83 -7.81 -9.25 -6.64
CA ARG A 83 -8.18 -9.37 -8.06
C ARG A 83 -7.00 -9.11 -8.98
N TYR A 84 -6.19 -8.12 -8.62
CA TYR A 84 -5.07 -7.66 -9.43
C TYR A 84 -3.86 -7.39 -8.54
N ALA A 85 -2.67 -7.65 -9.08
CA ALA A 85 -1.41 -7.31 -8.46
C ALA A 85 -0.39 -7.00 -9.56
N TRP A 86 0.42 -5.96 -9.37
CA TRP A 86 1.31 -5.46 -10.42
C TRP A 86 2.76 -5.57 -9.97
N ASP A 87 3.46 -6.59 -10.48
CA ASP A 87 4.85 -6.87 -10.10
C ASP A 87 5.82 -5.74 -10.47
N ASP A 88 5.53 -4.96 -11.51
CA ASP A 88 6.32 -3.81 -11.94
C ASP A 88 6.36 -2.68 -10.88
N THR A 89 5.48 -2.74 -9.87
CA THR A 89 5.47 -1.79 -8.75
C THR A 89 6.31 -2.26 -7.57
N ARG A 90 6.88 -3.47 -7.63
CA ARG A 90 7.82 -3.93 -6.62
C ARG A 90 9.09 -3.08 -6.75
N PRO A 91 9.63 -2.51 -5.65
CA PRO A 91 10.88 -1.77 -5.73
C PRO A 91 11.99 -2.66 -6.30
N CYS A 92 12.54 -2.26 -7.45
CA CYS A 92 13.85 -2.70 -7.91
C CYS A 92 14.84 -1.59 -7.51
N TRP A 93 15.68 -1.87 -6.51
CA TRP A 93 16.65 -0.87 -6.05
C TRP A 93 17.60 -0.54 -7.21
N PRO A 94 17.82 0.75 -7.53
CA PRO A 94 18.79 1.11 -8.56
C PRO A 94 20.15 0.53 -8.24
N THR A 95 20.74 -0.14 -9.21
CA THR A 95 22.15 -0.53 -9.21
C THR A 95 23.09 0.69 -9.07
N SER A 96 22.60 1.91 -9.28
CA SER A 96 23.34 3.15 -9.05
C SER A 96 23.60 3.45 -7.56
N PHE A 97 22.86 2.84 -6.63
CA PHE A 97 23.20 2.92 -5.19
C PHE A 97 24.34 1.98 -4.81
N SER A 98 24.65 0.98 -5.64
CA SER A 98 25.71 0.00 -5.41
C SER A 98 27.05 0.33 -6.07
N GLN A 99 27.22 1.55 -6.62
CA GLN A 99 28.42 1.90 -7.37
C GLN A 99 29.68 2.06 -6.50
N GLU A 100 29.54 2.06 -5.16
CA GLU A 100 30.67 2.07 -4.21
C GLU A 100 30.45 1.06 -3.07
N ASN A 101 30.52 -0.24 -3.41
CA ASN A 101 30.91 -1.41 -2.59
C ASN A 101 30.44 -1.66 -1.13
N ILE A 102 29.71 -0.81 -0.41
CA ILE A 102 29.32 -1.08 0.99
C ILE A 102 27.99 -0.36 1.30
N ALA A 103 26.90 -0.71 0.60
CA ALA A 103 25.59 -0.12 0.89
C ALA A 103 24.47 -1.17 0.84
N THR A 104 23.97 -1.59 2.00
CA THR A 104 22.76 -2.42 2.10
C THR A 104 21.54 -1.51 2.07
N VAL A 105 20.68 -1.67 1.06
CA VAL A 105 19.41 -0.93 0.95
C VAL A 105 18.31 -1.73 1.62
N ALA A 106 17.89 -1.30 2.81
CA ALA A 106 16.80 -1.90 3.56
C ALA A 106 15.53 -1.05 3.44
N ARG A 107 14.39 -1.71 3.25
CA ARG A 107 13.08 -1.04 3.23
C ARG A 107 12.61 -0.78 4.64
N LEU A 108 12.20 0.46 4.94
CA LEU A 108 11.49 0.77 6.17
C LEU A 108 9.99 0.44 6.03
N PRO A 109 9.29 0.12 7.13
CA PRO A 109 7.88 -0.28 7.10
C PRO A 109 6.93 0.80 6.55
N ASP A 110 7.39 2.05 6.44
CA ASP A 110 6.57 3.24 6.20
C ASP A 110 6.31 3.53 4.71
N SER A 111 5.80 2.54 3.98
CA SER A 111 5.34 2.77 2.60
C SER A 111 4.02 3.53 2.58
N SER A 112 3.89 4.51 1.69
CA SER A 112 2.66 5.28 1.47
C SER A 112 2.13 5.08 0.06
N LEU A 113 0.80 5.15 -0.07
CA LEU A 113 0.09 5.09 -1.33
C LEU A 113 -0.88 6.28 -1.40
N ALA A 114 -0.88 6.98 -2.53
CA ALA A 114 -1.81 8.06 -2.84
C ALA A 114 -2.51 7.79 -4.16
N TYR A 115 -3.79 8.11 -4.22
CA TYR A 115 -4.58 8.10 -5.46
C TYR A 115 -4.73 9.53 -5.94
N LEU A 116 -4.29 9.81 -7.16
CA LEU A 116 -4.27 11.15 -7.75
C LEU A 116 -5.51 11.42 -8.62
N GLY A 117 -6.39 10.43 -8.79
CA GLY A 117 -7.50 10.47 -9.73
C GLY A 117 -7.10 9.95 -11.12
N ASP A 118 -8.08 9.74 -11.99
CA ASP A 118 -7.85 9.35 -13.39
C ASP A 118 -7.07 8.04 -13.58
N GLY A 119 -7.09 7.16 -12.58
CA GLY A 119 -6.31 5.93 -12.59
C GLY A 119 -4.84 6.06 -12.19
N GLU A 120 -4.41 7.25 -11.77
CA GLU A 120 -3.04 7.52 -11.37
C GLU A 120 -2.83 7.31 -9.87
N PHE A 121 -1.75 6.62 -9.53
CA PHE A 121 -1.31 6.39 -8.17
C PHE A 121 0.13 6.84 -7.99
N CYS A 122 0.43 7.39 -6.82
CA CYS A 122 1.79 7.60 -6.37
C CYS A 122 2.10 6.63 -5.23
N ILE A 123 3.16 5.85 -5.40
CA ILE A 123 3.69 4.96 -4.38
C ILE A 123 4.98 5.58 -3.84
N ALA A 124 5.06 5.71 -2.53
CA ALA A 124 6.24 6.21 -1.84
C ALA A 124 6.80 5.14 -0.92
N TRP A 125 8.09 4.86 -1.02
CA TRP A 125 8.81 4.02 -0.08
C TRP A 125 9.88 4.81 0.63
N THR A 126 9.99 4.58 1.93
CA THR A 126 11.15 4.99 2.69
C THR A 126 12.18 3.87 2.68
N ILE A 127 13.41 4.22 2.30
CA ILE A 127 14.54 3.30 2.23
C ILE A 127 15.64 3.78 3.16
N ALA A 128 16.28 2.83 3.82
CA ALA A 128 17.49 3.04 4.58
C ALA A 128 18.67 2.53 3.76
N ILE A 129 19.67 3.38 3.60
CA ILE A 129 20.94 3.06 2.96
C ILE A 129 21.93 2.92 4.11
N SER A 130 22.46 1.73 4.30
CA SER A 130 23.31 1.39 5.45
C SER A 130 24.68 0.97 4.97
N GLU A 131 25.76 1.40 5.64
CA GLU A 131 27.11 0.91 5.28
C GLU A 131 27.21 -0.60 5.59
N ASP A 132 26.73 -1.01 6.75
CA ASP A 132 26.65 -2.41 7.17
C ASP A 132 25.23 -2.78 7.66
N ASN A 133 25.07 -3.97 8.23
CA ASN A 133 23.78 -4.42 8.76
C ASN A 133 23.31 -3.67 10.03
N SER A 134 24.12 -2.77 10.59
CA SER A 134 23.86 -2.12 11.89
C SER A 134 23.71 -0.60 11.81
N THR A 135 24.26 0.06 10.79
CA THR A 135 24.43 1.51 10.78
C THR A 135 23.77 2.14 9.54
N ILE A 136 22.60 2.74 9.74
CA ILE A 136 21.91 3.52 8.71
C ILE A 136 22.73 4.78 8.46
N ARG A 137 23.27 4.91 7.25
CA ARG A 137 24.05 6.07 6.82
C ARG A 137 23.14 7.19 6.34
N GLN A 138 22.12 6.82 5.57
CA GLN A 138 21.22 7.74 4.89
C GLN A 138 19.83 7.14 4.77
N ARG A 139 18.82 7.99 4.63
CA ARG A 139 17.49 7.59 4.19
C ARG A 139 17.21 8.14 2.81
N ALA A 140 16.28 7.52 2.09
CA ALA A 140 15.75 8.13 0.89
C ALA A 140 14.25 7.84 0.75
N LEU A 141 13.57 8.76 0.07
CA LEU A 141 12.23 8.57 -0.43
C LEU A 141 12.34 8.15 -1.89
N TRP A 142 11.81 6.96 -2.19
CA TRP A 142 11.62 6.50 -3.56
C TRP A 142 10.15 6.70 -3.93
N LEU A 143 9.90 7.44 -5.00
CA LEU A 143 8.56 7.73 -5.50
C LEU A 143 8.38 7.06 -6.85
N MET A 144 7.25 6.39 -7.06
CA MET A 144 6.81 5.87 -8.36
C MET A 144 5.40 6.34 -8.64
N SER A 145 5.23 7.05 -9.75
CA SER A 145 3.92 7.39 -10.31
C SER A 145 3.54 6.35 -11.35
N VAL A 146 2.36 5.76 -11.21
CA VAL A 146 1.86 4.67 -12.05
C VAL A 146 0.44 4.93 -12.50
N LYS A 147 0.06 4.47 -13.69
CA LYS A 147 -1.29 4.61 -14.24
C LYS A 147 -1.91 3.26 -14.56
N ILE A 148 -3.15 3.09 -14.11
CA ILE A 148 -4.01 1.92 -14.39
C ILE A 148 -5.13 2.37 -15.33
N GLY A 149 -5.44 1.55 -16.34
CA GLY A 149 -6.50 1.85 -17.30
C GLY A 149 -7.89 1.77 -16.67
N LYS A 150 -8.72 2.82 -16.83
CA LYS A 150 -10.08 2.90 -16.29
C LYS A 150 -11.01 1.76 -16.70
N ASN A 151 -10.93 1.33 -17.95
CA ASN A 151 -11.86 0.34 -18.50
C ASN A 151 -11.40 -1.10 -18.34
N SER A 152 -10.22 -1.29 -17.75
CA SER A 152 -9.64 -2.60 -17.55
C SER A 152 -8.63 -2.47 -16.41
N PRO A 153 -9.05 -2.68 -15.15
CA PRO A 153 -8.10 -2.79 -14.04
C PRO A 153 -7.22 -4.05 -14.17
N SER A 154 -7.47 -4.93 -15.15
CA SER A 154 -6.50 -5.93 -15.59
C SER A 154 -5.50 -5.40 -16.64
N ALA A 155 -5.66 -4.16 -17.10
CA ALA A 155 -4.74 -3.54 -18.04
C ALA A 155 -3.32 -3.48 -17.44
N PRO A 156 -2.31 -3.58 -18.31
CA PRO A 156 -0.93 -3.40 -17.88
C PRO A 156 -0.77 -2.03 -17.23
N LEU A 157 -0.11 -2.04 -16.07
CA LEU A 157 0.27 -0.84 -15.37
C LEU A 157 1.33 -0.10 -16.18
N ARG A 158 1.17 1.22 -16.29
CA ARG A 158 2.16 2.07 -16.96
C ARG A 158 2.93 2.85 -15.90
N LEU A 159 4.24 2.68 -15.85
CA LEU A 159 5.11 3.57 -15.08
C LEU A 159 5.15 4.92 -15.78
N LEU A 160 4.70 5.97 -15.10
CA LEU A 160 4.76 7.34 -15.62
C LEU A 160 6.13 7.94 -15.32
N HIS A 161 6.50 7.93 -14.04
CA HIS A 161 7.73 8.52 -13.54
C HIS A 161 8.22 7.81 -12.28
N HIS A 162 9.53 7.86 -12.02
CA HIS A 162 10.08 7.54 -10.72
C HIS A 162 11.12 8.60 -10.31
N LYS A 163 11.27 8.85 -9.01
CA LYS A 163 12.25 9.80 -8.48
C LYS A 163 12.73 9.33 -7.11
N ALA A 164 14.01 9.53 -6.83
CA ALA A 164 14.58 9.33 -5.51
C ALA A 164 14.97 10.69 -4.89
N CYS A 165 14.79 10.82 -3.58
CA CYS A 165 15.29 11.94 -2.79
C CYS A 165 16.01 11.39 -1.55
N ILE A 166 17.32 11.61 -1.44
CA ILE A 166 18.11 11.21 -0.27
C ILE A 166 17.96 12.29 0.80
N TYR A 167 17.79 11.88 2.06
CA TYR A 167 17.67 12.74 3.23
C TYR A 167 18.32 12.09 4.46
N GLU A 168 18.64 12.88 5.48
CA GLU A 168 19.30 12.43 6.71
C GLU A 168 18.36 11.65 7.65
#